data_AF-T0LUJ4-F1
#
_entry.id   AF-T0LUJ4-F1
#
_cell.length_a   1.000
_cell.length_b   1.000
_cell.length_c   1.000
_cell.angle_alpha   90.00
_cell.angle_beta   90.00
_cell.angle_gamma   90.00
#
_symmetry.space_group_name_H-M   'P 1'
#
loop_
_entity.id
_entity.type
_entity.pdbx_description
1 polymer ?
#
loop_
_entity_poly.entity_id
_entity_poly.type
_entity_poly.pdbx_seq_one_letter_code
_entity_poly.pdbx_strand_id
1 'polypeptide(L)'
;MKNKTAISLAALAFVFVLAVAPISAMGSTPVLNPPPSSLPSVTYYINGTENHYTISTTEWNSFFADIIDNSTYVTYNWSANSTQDLIVFDLSYTGLNPYGLDVITALSSIGFPSVQNFTIAFKMTENQQSLVTSGGSHLSNIKALDSGAYPGFSWSKPRVVSLYDDYRDAAIIVAIFAATFVLYFYFNRKR
;
A
#
# COMPACT_ATOMS: atom_id res chain seq x y z
N MET A 1 -30.28 44.60 -24.53
CA MET A 1 -30.45 43.39 -23.68
C MET A 1 -29.79 42.11 -24.24
N LYS A 2 -28.79 42.17 -25.14
CA LYS A 2 -28.21 40.97 -25.78
C LYS A 2 -26.91 40.42 -25.14
N ASN A 3 -26.33 41.09 -24.15
CA ASN A 3 -24.99 40.72 -23.63
C ASN A 3 -25.00 39.88 -22.34
N LYS A 4 -26.14 39.74 -21.66
CA LYS A 4 -26.20 39.01 -20.37
C LYS A 4 -26.19 37.48 -20.54
N THR A 5 -26.74 36.97 -21.64
CA THR A 5 -26.78 35.53 -21.93
C THR A 5 -25.42 34.98 -22.39
N ALA A 6 -24.65 35.75 -23.16
CA ALA A 6 -23.30 35.35 -23.59
C ALA A 6 -22.31 35.25 -22.42
N ILE A 7 -22.40 36.17 -21.45
CA ILE A 7 -21.57 36.17 -20.23
C ILE A 7 -21.92 34.97 -19.34
N SER A 8 -23.22 34.60 -19.26
CA SER A 8 -23.66 33.44 -18.47
C SER A 8 -23.25 32.10 -19.09
N LEU A 9 -23.20 31.99 -20.43
CA LEU A 9 -22.77 30.77 -21.12
C LEU A 9 -21.25 30.56 -21.02
N ALA A 10 -20.48 31.64 -21.13
CA ALA A 10 -19.03 31.60 -20.99
C ALA A 10 -18.60 31.26 -19.54
N ALA A 11 -19.31 31.78 -18.54
CA ALA A 11 -19.07 31.44 -17.13
C ALA A 11 -19.40 29.96 -16.83
N LEU A 12 -20.50 29.43 -17.39
CA LEU A 12 -20.88 28.03 -17.21
C LEU A 12 -19.88 27.06 -17.88
N ALA A 13 -19.36 27.44 -19.06
CA ALA A 13 -18.33 26.67 -19.76
C ALA A 13 -16.99 26.67 -19.00
N PHE A 14 -16.62 27.76 -18.35
CA PHE A 14 -15.39 27.84 -17.54
C PHE A 14 -15.48 26.97 -16.27
N VAL A 15 -16.65 26.92 -15.62
CA VAL A 15 -16.91 26.01 -14.48
C VAL A 15 -16.90 24.54 -14.93
N PHE A 16 -17.40 24.24 -16.13
CA PHE A 16 -17.35 22.88 -16.69
C PHE A 16 -15.92 22.45 -17.03
N VAL A 17 -15.10 23.33 -17.60
CA VAL A 17 -13.68 23.01 -17.91
C VAL A 17 -12.86 22.79 -16.63
N LEU A 18 -13.16 23.50 -15.53
CA LEU A 18 -12.54 23.28 -14.22
C LEU A 18 -13.02 22.00 -13.52
N ALA A 19 -14.24 21.53 -13.81
CA ALA A 19 -14.80 20.31 -13.22
C ALA A 19 -14.32 19.01 -13.89
N VAL A 20 -13.80 19.07 -15.13
CA VAL A 20 -13.30 17.91 -15.89
C VAL A 20 -11.78 17.92 -16.06
N ALA A 21 -11.06 18.87 -15.47
CA ALA A 21 -9.60 18.83 -15.47
C ALA A 21 -9.14 17.85 -14.37
N PRO A 22 -8.63 16.64 -14.70
CA PRO A 22 -7.83 15.90 -13.75
C PRO A 22 -6.58 16.75 -13.52
N ILE A 23 -6.52 17.46 -12.39
CA ILE A 23 -5.25 17.95 -11.85
C ILE A 23 -4.53 16.72 -11.32
N SER A 24 -4.10 15.85 -12.23
CA SER A 24 -3.09 14.85 -11.96
C SER A 24 -1.77 15.60 -11.81
N ALA A 25 -1.47 16.03 -10.58
CA ALA A 25 -0.11 16.26 -10.16
C ALA A 25 0.65 14.93 -10.33
N MET A 26 1.18 14.71 -11.53
CA MET A 26 2.10 13.63 -11.82
C MET A 26 3.43 14.00 -11.18
N GLY A 27 3.53 13.79 -9.87
CA GLY A 27 4.83 13.56 -9.27
C GLY A 27 5.45 12.39 -10.02
N SER A 28 6.56 12.63 -10.71
CA SER A 28 7.30 11.58 -11.40
C SER A 28 7.71 10.54 -10.37
N THR A 29 7.20 9.32 -10.50
CA THR A 29 7.71 8.19 -9.71
C THR A 29 9.16 7.96 -10.12
N PRO A 30 10.10 7.87 -9.17
CA PRO A 30 11.49 7.59 -9.49
C PRO A 30 11.60 6.23 -10.17
N VAL A 31 12.62 6.08 -11.01
CA VAL A 31 12.95 4.78 -11.60
C VAL A 31 13.44 3.86 -10.47
N LEU A 32 12.82 2.69 -10.36
CA LEU A 32 13.20 1.69 -9.37
C LEU A 32 14.26 0.78 -9.96
N ASN A 33 15.46 0.83 -9.40
CA ASN A 33 16.54 -0.06 -9.79
C ASN A 33 16.26 -1.47 -9.26
N PRO A 34 16.72 -2.52 -9.97
CA PRO A 34 16.66 -3.87 -9.45
C PRO A 34 17.47 -3.97 -8.15
N PRO A 35 17.06 -4.85 -7.23
CA PRO A 35 17.78 -5.05 -5.98
C PRO A 35 19.17 -5.64 -6.23
N PRO A 36 20.13 -5.38 -5.31
CA PRO A 36 21.43 -6.04 -5.35
C PRO A 36 21.29 -7.54 -5.10
N SER A 37 22.31 -8.32 -5.47
CA SER A 37 22.33 -9.78 -5.23
C SER A 37 22.37 -10.16 -3.74
N SER A 38 22.71 -9.20 -2.88
CA SER A 38 22.73 -9.35 -1.42
C SER A 38 22.22 -8.06 -0.78
N LEU A 39 21.30 -8.20 0.18
CA LEU A 39 20.77 -7.07 0.94
C LEU A 39 21.80 -6.56 1.95
N PRO A 40 21.85 -5.23 2.19
CA PRO A 40 22.83 -4.65 3.09
C PRO A 40 22.59 -5.09 4.54
N SER A 41 23.69 -5.30 5.27
CA SER A 41 23.63 -5.61 6.69
C SER A 41 23.35 -4.35 7.51
N VAL A 42 22.45 -4.46 8.49
CA VAL A 42 22.09 -3.37 9.39
C VAL A 42 22.37 -3.77 10.84
N THR A 43 23.20 -3.00 11.53
CA THR A 43 23.45 -3.19 12.96
C THR A 43 22.58 -2.24 13.77
N TYR A 44 21.94 -2.76 14.82
CA TYR A 44 21.15 -1.99 15.77
C TYR A 44 21.50 -2.37 17.21
N TYR A 45 21.31 -1.41 18.12
CA TYR A 45 21.61 -1.56 19.55
C TYR A 45 20.31 -1.75 20.33
N ILE A 46 20.30 -2.67 21.28
CA ILE A 46 19.13 -2.89 22.14
C ILE A 46 18.98 -1.73 23.12
N ASN A 47 17.79 -1.14 23.16
CA ASN A 47 17.49 0.05 23.93
C ASN A 47 17.87 -0.13 25.41
N GLY A 48 18.70 0.78 25.93
CA GLY A 48 19.14 0.76 27.32
C GLY A 48 20.23 -0.27 27.65
N THR A 49 20.84 -0.89 26.64
CA THR A 49 21.96 -1.84 26.83
C THR A 49 23.09 -1.60 25.84
N GLU A 50 24.25 -2.21 26.07
CA GLU A 50 25.39 -2.20 25.13
C GLU A 50 25.29 -3.33 24.08
N ASN A 51 24.29 -4.21 24.20
CA ASN A 51 24.11 -5.32 23.27
C ASN A 51 23.66 -4.81 21.91
N HIS A 52 24.18 -5.41 20.86
CA HIS A 52 23.81 -5.11 19.49
C HIS A 52 23.58 -6.40 18.71
N TYR A 53 22.78 -6.30 17.67
CA TYR A 53 22.58 -7.37 16.70
C TYR A 53 22.74 -6.82 15.29
N THR A 54 23.13 -7.70 14.38
CA THR A 54 23.24 -7.38 12.96
C THR A 54 22.20 -8.21 12.21
N ILE A 55 21.41 -7.53 11.40
CA ILE A 55 20.47 -8.12 10.46
C ILE A 55 21.22 -8.25 9.14
N SER A 56 21.43 -9.48 8.68
CA SER A 56 22.06 -9.75 7.39
C SER A 56 21.00 -10.04 6.32
N THR A 57 21.45 -10.37 5.11
CA THR A 57 20.56 -10.83 4.04
C THR A 57 19.66 -11.99 4.47
N THR A 58 20.16 -12.92 5.30
CA THR A 58 19.37 -14.06 5.76
C THR A 58 18.18 -13.63 6.63
N GLU A 59 18.41 -12.77 7.61
CA GLU A 59 17.34 -12.27 8.48
C GLU A 59 16.34 -11.39 7.72
N TRP A 60 16.80 -10.57 6.77
CA TRP A 60 15.91 -9.81 5.89
C TRP A 60 15.04 -10.71 5.04
N ASN A 61 15.61 -11.75 4.44
CA ASN A 61 14.85 -12.72 3.64
C ASN A 61 13.79 -13.43 4.49
N SER A 62 14.10 -13.79 5.73
CA SER A 62 13.11 -14.34 6.67
C SER A 62 12.01 -13.32 6.99
N PHE A 63 12.35 -12.04 7.22
CA PHE A 63 11.34 -11.00 7.39
C PHE A 63 10.40 -10.90 6.19
N PHE A 64 10.94 -10.87 4.96
CA PHE A 64 10.10 -10.79 3.76
C PHE A 64 9.23 -12.04 3.57
N ALA A 65 9.84 -13.23 3.61
CA ALA A 65 9.14 -14.47 3.34
C ALA A 65 8.10 -14.84 4.41
N ASP A 66 8.42 -14.65 5.69
CA ASP A 66 7.57 -15.13 6.79
C ASP A 66 6.52 -14.10 7.23
N ILE A 67 6.74 -12.81 6.94
CA ILE A 67 5.88 -11.71 7.38
C ILE A 67 5.26 -10.97 6.20
N ILE A 68 6.07 -10.40 5.30
CA ILE A 68 5.55 -9.57 4.20
C ILE A 68 4.80 -10.40 3.16
N ASP A 69 5.28 -11.61 2.85
CA ASP A 69 4.64 -12.51 1.87
C ASP A 69 3.52 -13.36 2.47
N ASN A 70 3.32 -13.27 3.78
CA ASN A 70 2.28 -14.01 4.48
C ASN A 70 0.97 -13.21 4.47
N SER A 71 -0.03 -13.76 3.76
CA SER A 71 -1.36 -13.13 3.58
C SER A 71 -2.16 -12.94 4.87
N THR A 72 -1.73 -13.55 5.98
CA THR A 72 -2.30 -13.29 7.32
C THR A 72 -1.90 -11.92 7.85
N TYR A 73 -0.74 -11.40 7.42
CA TYR A 73 -0.21 -10.11 7.85
C TYR A 73 -0.36 -9.04 6.77
N VAL A 74 -0.05 -9.34 5.51
CA VAL A 74 -0.14 -8.37 4.41
C VAL A 74 -0.91 -9.00 3.25
N THR A 75 -2.02 -8.38 2.84
CA THR A 75 -2.91 -8.98 1.83
C THR A 75 -2.37 -8.87 0.41
N TYR A 76 -1.50 -7.88 0.14
CA TYR A 76 -0.90 -7.70 -1.17
C TYR A 76 0.22 -8.72 -1.40
N ASN A 77 0.24 -9.33 -2.59
CA ASN A 77 1.29 -10.28 -2.97
C ASN A 77 2.58 -9.56 -3.37
N TRP A 78 3.45 -9.30 -2.38
CA TRP A 78 4.74 -8.66 -2.58
C TRP A 78 5.80 -9.56 -3.21
N SER A 79 5.75 -10.88 -3.01
CA SER A 79 6.69 -11.84 -3.63
C SER A 79 6.72 -11.77 -5.16
N ALA A 80 5.66 -11.28 -5.80
CA ALA A 80 5.60 -11.06 -7.24
C ALA A 80 6.33 -9.79 -7.72
N ASN A 81 6.72 -8.91 -6.79
CA ASN A 81 7.37 -7.64 -7.08
C ASN A 81 8.89 -7.77 -6.86
N SER A 82 9.67 -7.59 -7.93
CA SER A 82 11.14 -7.63 -7.88
C SER A 82 11.79 -6.54 -7.03
N THR A 83 11.01 -5.57 -6.53
CA THR A 83 11.47 -4.42 -5.74
C THR A 83 10.90 -4.45 -4.32
N GLN A 84 10.41 -5.59 -3.85
CA GLN A 84 9.88 -5.80 -2.50
C GLN A 84 10.81 -5.28 -1.39
N ASP A 85 12.12 -5.40 -1.57
CA ASP A 85 13.12 -4.94 -0.61
C ASP A 85 13.00 -3.43 -0.30
N LEU A 86 12.50 -2.63 -1.25
CA LEU A 86 12.22 -1.21 -1.07
C LEU A 86 11.11 -0.93 -0.05
N ILE A 87 10.42 -1.95 0.48
CA ILE A 87 9.55 -1.78 1.64
C ILE A 87 10.35 -1.21 2.82
N VAL A 88 11.56 -1.71 3.09
CA VAL A 88 12.39 -1.28 4.21
C VAL A 88 13.65 -0.51 3.78
N PHE A 89 14.15 -0.74 2.55
CA PHE A 89 15.35 -0.07 2.06
C PHE A 89 15.06 1.21 1.29
N ASP A 90 16.07 2.10 1.25
CA ASP A 90 16.09 3.25 0.37
C ASP A 90 16.30 2.86 -1.11
N LEU A 91 16.11 3.81 -2.02
CA LEU A 91 16.26 3.58 -3.47
C LEU A 91 17.68 3.19 -3.90
N SER A 92 18.68 3.43 -3.05
CA SER A 92 20.08 3.05 -3.28
C SER A 92 20.41 1.64 -2.78
N TYR A 93 19.54 1.01 -1.99
CA TYR A 93 19.81 -0.26 -1.28
C TYR A 93 21.07 -0.19 -0.39
N THR A 94 21.43 0.99 0.08
CA THR A 94 22.58 1.20 0.99
C THR A 94 22.16 1.49 2.41
N GLY A 95 20.93 1.96 2.59
CA GLY A 95 20.36 2.30 3.88
C GLY A 95 18.88 1.97 3.95
N LEU A 96 18.29 2.27 5.10
CA LEU A 96 16.87 2.06 5.35
C LEU A 96 16.07 3.30 4.96
N ASN A 97 14.87 3.06 4.44
CA ASN A 97 13.87 4.11 4.32
C ASN A 97 13.21 4.35 5.70
N PRO A 98 12.35 5.39 5.83
CA PRO A 98 11.67 5.70 7.08
C PRO A 98 10.92 4.53 7.73
N TYR A 99 10.19 3.72 6.94
CA TYR A 99 9.50 2.55 7.48
C TYR A 99 10.47 1.47 7.97
N GLY A 100 11.55 1.22 7.23
CA GLY A 100 12.62 0.33 7.67
C GLY A 100 13.23 0.77 9.01
N LEU A 101 13.45 2.08 9.20
CA LEU A 101 13.92 2.63 10.47
C LEU A 101 12.93 2.42 11.61
N ASP A 102 11.62 2.57 11.36
CA ASP A 102 10.59 2.30 12.36
C ASP A 102 10.61 0.82 12.79
N VAL A 103 10.76 -0.11 11.84
CA VAL A 103 10.89 -1.55 12.12
C VAL A 103 12.12 -1.84 12.96
N ILE A 104 13.28 -1.25 12.63
CA ILE A 104 14.50 -1.41 13.43
C ILE A 104 14.35 -0.82 14.83
N THR A 105 13.70 0.34 14.95
CA THR A 105 13.45 0.99 16.24
C THR A 105 12.51 0.17 17.11
N ALA A 106 11.49 -0.46 16.52
CA ALA A 106 10.66 -1.41 17.23
C ALA A 106 11.46 -2.66 17.65
N LEU A 107 12.28 -3.20 16.76
CA LEU A 107 13.12 -4.37 17.03
C LEU A 107 14.16 -4.10 18.12
N SER A 108 14.72 -2.89 18.18
CA SER A 108 15.67 -2.46 19.22
C SER A 108 15.07 -2.45 20.62
N SER A 109 13.74 -2.32 20.73
CA SER A 109 13.01 -2.44 21.99
C SER A 109 12.69 -3.89 22.41
N ILE A 110 12.91 -4.87 21.51
CA ILE A 110 12.53 -6.27 21.69
C ILE A 110 13.75 -7.15 21.94
N GLY A 111 14.72 -7.18 21.01
CA GLY A 111 15.84 -8.13 21.07
C GLY A 111 16.24 -8.70 19.72
N PHE A 112 16.95 -9.83 19.76
CA PHE A 112 17.50 -10.57 18.61
C PHE A 112 16.56 -10.66 17.38
N PRO A 113 17.06 -10.52 16.13
CA PRO A 113 16.26 -10.47 14.90
C PRO A 113 15.71 -11.84 14.46
N SER A 114 14.98 -12.53 15.33
CA SER A 114 14.23 -13.73 14.97
C SER A 114 12.92 -13.37 14.25
N VAL A 115 12.36 -14.32 13.48
CA VAL A 115 11.03 -14.16 12.83
C VAL A 115 9.96 -13.75 13.84
N GLN A 116 9.98 -14.31 15.04
CA GLN A 116 9.04 -13.96 16.11
C GLN A 116 9.18 -12.49 16.51
N ASN A 117 10.41 -12.02 16.76
CA ASN A 117 10.65 -10.64 17.18
C ASN A 117 10.39 -9.65 16.04
N PHE A 118 10.71 -10.02 14.79
CA PHE A 118 10.29 -9.26 13.62
C PHE A 118 8.78 -9.16 13.48
N THR A 119 8.04 -10.24 13.76
CA THR A 119 6.58 -10.23 13.73
C THR A 119 6.02 -9.25 14.78
N ILE A 120 6.62 -9.23 15.98
CA ILE A 120 6.23 -8.27 17.02
C ILE A 120 6.58 -6.84 16.58
N ALA A 121 7.80 -6.61 16.07
CA ALA A 121 8.23 -5.31 15.57
C ALA A 121 7.31 -4.79 14.45
N PHE A 122 6.96 -5.64 13.50
CA PHE A 122 6.00 -5.34 12.44
C PHE A 122 4.63 -4.92 13.01
N LYS A 123 4.07 -5.69 13.95
CA LYS A 123 2.78 -5.35 14.59
C LYS A 123 2.83 -4.03 15.35
N MET A 124 3.98 -3.66 15.91
CA MET A 124 4.16 -2.37 16.58
C MET A 124 4.17 -1.19 15.60
N THR A 125 4.58 -1.41 14.35
CA THR A 125 4.69 -0.36 13.32
C THR A 125 3.52 -0.35 12.34
N GLU A 126 2.72 -1.42 12.25
CA GLU A 126 1.68 -1.61 11.23
C GLU A 126 0.63 -0.47 11.22
N ASN A 127 0.27 0.05 12.40
CA ASN A 127 -0.75 1.09 12.57
C ASN A 127 -0.16 2.51 12.63
N GLN A 128 1.16 2.66 12.55
CA GLN A 128 1.81 3.96 12.48
C GLN A 128 1.56 4.62 11.12
N GLN A 129 1.65 5.94 11.10
CA GLN A 129 1.41 6.74 9.90
C GLN A 129 2.56 6.54 8.89
N SER A 130 2.22 6.13 7.67
CA SER A 130 3.16 6.02 6.56
C SER A 130 3.35 7.36 5.82
N LEU A 131 4.32 7.41 4.92
CA LEU A 131 4.49 8.55 4.01
C LEU A 131 3.50 8.54 2.83
N VAL A 132 2.81 7.42 2.62
CA VAL A 132 1.85 7.25 1.52
C VAL A 132 0.58 8.04 1.79
N THR A 133 0.14 8.81 0.80
CA THR A 133 -1.11 9.58 0.87
C THR A 133 -2.16 9.04 -0.09
N SER A 134 -3.41 9.01 0.37
CA SER A 134 -4.58 8.64 -0.44
C SER A 134 -5.78 9.48 -0.01
N GLY A 135 -6.51 10.06 -0.98
CA GLY A 135 -7.68 10.89 -0.68
C GLY A 135 -7.39 12.11 0.21
N GLY A 136 -6.15 12.63 0.21
CA GLY A 136 -5.74 13.77 1.03
C GLY A 136 -5.33 13.44 2.47
N SER A 137 -5.28 12.16 2.85
CA SER A 137 -4.81 11.72 4.18
C SER A 137 -3.66 10.72 4.05
N HIS A 138 -2.82 10.64 5.09
CA HIS A 138 -1.80 9.60 5.19
C HIS A 138 -2.43 8.25 5.52
N LEU A 139 -1.96 7.20 4.87
CA LEU A 139 -2.32 5.82 5.21
C LEU A 139 -1.49 5.33 6.41
N SER A 140 -2.01 4.34 7.14
CA SER A 140 -1.16 3.54 8.02
C SER A 140 -0.21 2.65 7.21
N ASN A 141 0.89 2.22 7.82
CA ASN A 141 1.86 1.33 7.18
C ASN A 141 1.20 0.07 6.62
N ILE A 142 0.29 -0.56 7.38
CA ILE A 142 -0.43 -1.75 6.93
C ILE A 142 -1.32 -1.47 5.71
N LYS A 143 -2.06 -0.35 5.72
CA LYS A 143 -2.91 0.03 4.58
C LYS A 143 -2.09 0.35 3.34
N ALA A 144 -0.91 0.95 3.51
CA ALA A 144 0.02 1.16 2.40
C ALA A 144 0.46 -0.19 1.82
N LEU A 145 0.95 -1.10 2.66
CA LEU A 145 1.41 -2.43 2.25
C LEU A 145 0.32 -3.27 1.59
N ASP A 146 -0.88 -3.33 2.17
CA ASP A 146 -2.04 -4.05 1.64
C ASP A 146 -2.52 -3.51 0.29
N SER A 147 -2.22 -2.24 0.02
CA SER A 147 -2.52 -1.59 -1.26
C SER A 147 -1.38 -1.67 -2.28
N GLY A 148 -0.29 -2.36 -1.97
CA GLY A 148 0.90 -2.46 -2.84
C GLY A 148 1.72 -1.18 -2.91
N ALA A 149 1.58 -0.28 -1.93
CA ALA A 149 2.37 0.93 -1.80
C ALA A 149 3.49 0.76 -0.77
N TYR A 150 4.64 1.35 -1.06
CA TYR A 150 5.81 1.35 -0.18
C TYR A 150 5.62 2.39 0.94
N PRO A 151 5.47 1.98 2.22
CA PRO A 151 5.14 2.89 3.33
C PRO A 151 6.20 3.98 3.57
N GLY A 152 7.48 3.67 3.27
CA GLY A 152 8.60 4.58 3.43
C GLY A 152 8.77 5.64 2.34
N PHE A 153 7.88 5.73 1.35
CA PHE A 153 8.02 6.67 0.23
C PHE A 153 6.77 7.50 -0.03
N SER A 154 6.92 8.83 0.03
CA SER A 154 5.82 9.78 -0.20
C SER A 154 5.30 9.81 -1.64
N TRP A 155 6.14 9.42 -2.60
CA TRP A 155 5.75 9.27 -4.00
C TRP A 155 5.05 7.95 -4.29
N SER A 156 5.13 6.96 -3.39
CA SER A 156 4.46 5.69 -3.57
C SER A 156 2.97 5.89 -3.38
N LYS A 157 2.17 5.32 -4.29
CA LYS A 157 0.72 5.46 -4.31
C LYS A 157 0.10 4.09 -4.23
N PRO A 158 -1.05 3.95 -3.53
CA PRO A 158 -1.84 2.73 -3.57
C PRO A 158 -2.07 2.30 -5.00
N ARG A 159 -1.95 1.00 -5.27
CA ARG A 159 -2.35 0.46 -6.55
C ARG A 159 -3.85 0.70 -6.69
N VAL A 160 -4.22 1.51 -7.67
CA VAL A 160 -5.63 1.73 -8.00
C VAL A 160 -6.16 0.41 -8.53
N VAL A 161 -6.91 -0.32 -7.69
CA VAL A 161 -7.80 -1.36 -8.20
C VAL A 161 -8.79 -0.63 -9.09
N SER A 162 -8.87 -1.07 -10.35
CA SER A 162 -9.79 -0.44 -11.29
C SER A 162 -11.19 -0.54 -10.71
N LEU A 163 -11.89 0.59 -10.55
CA LEU A 163 -13.30 0.60 -10.13
C LEU A 163 -14.15 -0.34 -10.99
N TYR A 164 -13.76 -0.56 -12.25
CA TYR A 164 -14.40 -1.52 -13.14
C TYR A 164 -14.40 -2.94 -12.58
N ASP A 165 -13.30 -3.39 -11.97
CA ASP A 165 -13.18 -4.76 -11.44
C ASP A 165 -14.08 -4.94 -10.20
N ASP A 166 -14.13 -3.95 -9.30
CA ASP A 166 -15.03 -3.96 -8.13
C ASP A 166 -16.50 -3.89 -8.52
N TYR A 167 -16.87 -3.02 -9.48
CA TYR A 167 -18.25 -2.92 -9.96
C TYR A 167 -18.68 -4.16 -10.76
N ARG A 168 -17.76 -4.80 -11.49
CA ARG A 168 -18.05 -6.03 -12.23
C ARG A 168 -18.43 -7.15 -11.26
N ASP A 169 -17.66 -7.35 -10.21
CA ASP A 169 -17.90 -8.44 -9.26
C ASP A 169 -19.16 -8.19 -8.41
N ALA A 170 -19.40 -6.94 -8.00
CA ALA A 170 -20.66 -6.56 -7.36
C ALA A 170 -21.88 -6.77 -8.29
N ALA A 171 -21.76 -6.40 -9.57
CA ALA A 171 -22.83 -6.60 -10.56
C ALA A 171 -23.11 -8.09 -10.82
N ILE A 172 -22.09 -8.94 -10.84
CA ILE A 172 -22.24 -10.41 -10.97
C ILE A 172 -23.02 -10.97 -9.77
N ILE A 173 -22.67 -10.57 -8.54
CA ILE A 173 -23.37 -11.02 -7.33
C ILE A 173 -24.85 -10.62 -7.37
N VAL A 174 -25.14 -9.36 -7.70
CA VAL A 174 -26.52 -8.86 -7.84
C VAL A 174 -27.29 -9.62 -8.92
N ALA A 175 -26.67 -9.90 -10.07
CA ALA A 175 -27.28 -10.66 -11.15
C ALA A 175 -27.62 -12.11 -10.73
N ILE A 176 -26.75 -12.77 -9.96
CA ILE A 176 -27.02 -14.11 -9.41
C ILE A 176 -28.24 -14.07 -8.49
N PHE A 177 -28.29 -13.15 -7.53
CA PHE A 177 -29.43 -13.03 -6.62
C PHE A 177 -30.75 -12.76 -7.37
N ALA A 178 -30.73 -11.85 -8.35
CA ALA A 178 -31.90 -11.55 -9.17
C ALA A 178 -32.35 -12.78 -9.98
N ALA A 179 -31.42 -13.53 -10.59
CA ALA A 179 -31.73 -14.74 -11.33
C ALA A 179 -32.33 -15.82 -10.43
N THR A 180 -31.75 -16.06 -9.25
CA THR A 180 -32.28 -17.03 -8.27
C THR A 180 -33.68 -16.63 -7.80
N PHE A 181 -33.93 -15.35 -7.54
CA PHE A 181 -35.24 -14.85 -7.14
C PHE A 181 -36.29 -15.05 -8.24
N VAL A 182 -35.96 -14.71 -9.50
CA VAL A 182 -36.85 -14.92 -10.64
C VAL A 182 -37.13 -16.41 -10.86
N LEU A 183 -36.11 -17.27 -10.78
CA LEU A 183 -36.27 -18.72 -10.91
C LEU A 183 -37.13 -19.30 -9.79
N TYR A 184 -36.93 -18.86 -8.55
CA TYR A 184 -37.78 -19.24 -7.41
C TYR A 184 -39.24 -18.90 -7.67
N PHE A 185 -39.54 -17.65 -8.05
CA PHE A 185 -40.91 -17.24 -8.35
C PHE A 185 -41.50 -17.96 -9.56
N TYR A 186 -40.71 -18.22 -10.61
CA TYR A 186 -41.17 -18.94 -11.79
C TYR A 186 -41.55 -20.39 -11.48
N PHE A 187 -40.67 -21.13 -10.78
CA PHE A 187 -40.91 -22.54 -10.47
C PHE A 187 -41.88 -22.78 -9.31
N ASN A 188 -42.00 -21.83 -8.38
CA ASN A 188 -42.91 -21.94 -7.24
C ASN A 188 -44.29 -21.29 -7.50
N ARG A 189 -44.56 -20.79 -8.73
CA ARG A 189 -45.84 -20.15 -9.12
C ARG A 189 -47.04 -21.11 -9.18
N LYS A 190 -46.81 -22.42 -9.23
CA LYS A 190 -47.87 -23.45 -9.37
C LYS A 190 -47.86 -24.48 -8.23
N ARG A 191 -47.54 -24.03 -7.03
CA ARG A 191 -47.97 -24.70 -5.79
C ARG A 191 -49.06 -23.88 -5.12
#